data_AF-A0A8S3J8D7-F1
#
_entry.id   AF-A0A8S3J8D7-F1
#
_cell.length_a   1.000
_cell.length_b   1.000
_cell.length_c   1.000
_cell.angle_alpha   90.00
_cell.angle_beta   90.00
_cell.angle_gamma   90.00
#
_symmetry.space_group_name_H-M   'P 1'
#
loop_
_entity.id
_entity.type
_entity.pdbx_description
1 polymer ?
#
loop_
_entity_poly.entity_id
_entity_poly.type
_entity_poly.pdbx_seq_one_letter_code
_entity_poly.pdbx_strand_id
1 'polypeptide(L)'
;MDDLKGFEGRQAHDFDKARERIITTILDEPFTMLNESTVGNLSASDAAGQFFTFDQLCGYCIDLARLICEKKLEIRCKFRIVKDNSFGTKPPNDQPWNGMIGELVRHEADLAVAPLTITSQRESVVDFSKPWMNLGISILISKPEKNKPGVFSFMAPLSSEIWMCVTFAYIGVSVILFLVSRFSPYEWSIEDETTPQLSNKFSILNTLFFA
;
A
#
# COMPACT_ATOMS: atom_id res chain seq x y z
N MET A 1 23.18 -11.30 30.72
CA MET A 1 22.86 -9.86 30.61
C MET A 1 24.17 -9.14 30.87
N ASP A 2 25.22 -9.49 30.10
CA ASP A 2 26.62 -9.34 30.54
C ASP A 2 27.58 -8.89 29.42
N ASP A 3 27.10 -8.69 28.19
CA ASP A 3 27.95 -8.26 27.07
C ASP A 3 27.90 -6.75 26.79
N LEU A 4 27.18 -5.98 27.61
CA LEU A 4 27.01 -4.53 27.41
C LEU A 4 28.10 -3.67 28.05
N LYS A 5 29.02 -4.25 28.82
CA LYS A 5 30.13 -3.51 29.47
C LYS A 5 31.41 -3.38 28.63
N GLY A 6 31.51 -4.08 27.49
CA GLY A 6 32.72 -4.09 26.67
C GLY A 6 32.85 -2.94 25.67
N PHE A 7 31.79 -2.15 25.44
CA PHE A 7 31.74 -1.16 24.36
C PHE A 7 31.83 0.31 24.81
N GLU A 8 31.89 0.57 26.12
CA GLU A 8 32.10 1.93 26.66
C GLU A 8 33.56 2.43 26.54
N GLY A 9 34.46 1.64 25.95
CA GLY A 9 35.91 1.86 26.02
C GLY A 9 36.61 2.46 24.78
N ARG A 10 35.94 2.66 23.63
CA ARG A 10 36.54 3.39 22.51
C ARG A 10 36.04 4.83 22.53
N GLN A 11 36.82 5.68 23.19
CA GLN A 11 36.64 7.12 23.28
C GLN A 11 36.21 7.68 21.93
N ALA A 12 35.11 8.46 21.95
CA ALA A 12 34.75 9.35 20.87
C ALA A 12 36.00 10.15 20.51
N HIS A 13 36.59 9.83 19.36
CA HIS A 13 37.73 10.52 18.80
C HIS A 13 37.44 12.01 18.89
N ASP A 14 38.33 12.76 19.55
CA ASP A 14 38.19 14.17 19.91
C ASP A 14 37.48 14.96 18.79
N PHE A 15 36.17 15.17 18.96
CA PHE A 15 35.39 15.91 17.98
C PHE A 15 35.80 17.36 18.14
N ASP A 16 36.72 17.79 17.27
CA ASP A 16 37.07 19.20 17.16
C ASP A 16 35.79 20.01 16.90
N LYS A 17 35.28 20.65 17.96
CA LYS A 17 34.03 21.43 17.95
C LYS A 17 34.13 22.64 17.01
N ALA A 18 35.34 23.08 16.67
CA ALA A 18 35.54 24.18 15.74
C ALA A 18 35.29 23.78 14.28
N ARG A 19 35.49 22.51 13.90
CA ARG A 19 35.33 22.04 12.53
C ARG A 19 33.86 21.75 12.20
N GLU A 20 33.39 22.31 11.09
CA GLU A 20 32.10 21.94 10.51
C GLU A 20 32.17 20.55 9.88
N ARG A 21 31.23 19.67 10.27
CA ARG A 21 31.14 18.29 9.79
C ARG A 21 30.19 18.17 8.62
N ILE A 22 30.61 17.44 7.60
CA ILE A 22 29.81 17.18 6.41
C ILE A 22 29.04 15.87 6.60
N ILE A 23 27.72 15.97 6.60
CA ILE A 23 26.83 14.82 6.65
C ILE A 23 26.29 14.56 5.26
N THR A 24 26.59 13.39 4.67
CA THR A 24 25.95 12.96 3.43
C THR A 24 24.59 12.34 3.72
N THR A 25 23.61 12.66 2.89
CA THR A 25 22.24 12.15 2.99
C THR A 25 21.62 11.99 1.60
N ILE A 26 20.45 11.38 1.53
CA ILE A 26 19.71 11.13 0.30
C ILE A 26 18.26 11.56 0.50
N LEU A 27 17.63 12.08 -0.54
CA LEU A 27 16.21 12.42 -0.51
C LEU A 27 15.39 11.13 -0.57
N ASP A 28 14.66 10.84 0.51
CA ASP A 28 13.82 9.65 0.66
C ASP A 28 12.68 9.96 1.64
N GLU A 29 11.44 9.93 1.15
CA GLU A 29 10.27 10.22 1.97
C GLU A 29 9.92 9.02 2.87
N PRO A 30 9.61 9.23 4.18
CA PRO A 30 9.48 10.49 4.92
C PRO A 30 10.75 10.87 5.73
N PHE A 31 11.90 10.29 5.40
CA PHE A 31 13.12 10.41 6.19
C PHE A 31 13.88 11.71 5.94
N THR A 32 14.01 12.13 4.68
CA THR A 32 14.70 13.36 4.29
C THR A 32 14.06 13.94 3.04
N MET A 33 13.62 15.18 3.16
CA MET A 33 12.84 15.91 2.17
C MET A 33 13.36 17.34 2.10
N LEU A 34 13.20 17.97 0.93
CA LEU A 34 13.45 19.40 0.79
C LEU A 34 12.30 20.18 1.43
N ASN A 35 12.65 21.21 2.20
CA ASN A 35 11.64 22.11 2.74
C ASN A 35 11.25 23.12 1.65
N GLU A 36 10.09 22.92 1.03
CA GLU A 36 9.55 23.78 -0.02
C GLU A 36 9.44 25.25 0.42
N SER A 37 9.20 25.52 1.71
CA SER A 37 9.08 26.89 2.23
C SER A 37 10.40 27.66 2.17
N THR A 38 11.53 26.96 2.27
CA THR A 38 12.86 27.56 2.36
C THR A 38 13.63 27.47 1.04
N VAL A 39 13.45 26.36 0.32
CA VAL A 39 14.22 26.04 -0.90
C VAL A 39 13.40 26.32 -2.17
N GLY A 40 12.08 26.51 -2.06
CA GLY A 40 11.18 26.66 -3.21
C GLY A 40 11.03 25.35 -4.00
N ASN A 41 10.76 25.47 -5.30
CA ASN A 41 10.50 24.33 -6.19
C ASN A 41 11.79 23.68 -6.72
N LEU A 42 12.79 23.47 -5.87
CA LEU A 42 14.01 22.75 -6.28
C LEU A 42 13.68 21.28 -6.51
N SER A 43 14.06 20.76 -7.67
CA SER A 43 13.91 19.35 -7.97
C SER A 43 14.98 18.52 -7.25
N ALA A 44 14.68 17.25 -6.99
CA ALA A 44 15.62 16.32 -6.36
C ALA A 44 16.93 16.18 -7.16
N SER A 45 16.88 16.26 -8.49
CA SER A 45 18.07 16.19 -9.35
C SER A 45 18.97 17.41 -9.21
N ASP A 46 18.39 18.60 -9.03
CA ASP A 46 19.15 19.84 -8.89
C ASP A 46 19.81 19.96 -7.51
N ALA A 47 19.20 19.33 -6.50
CA ALA A 47 19.72 19.29 -5.14
C ALA A 47 20.96 18.38 -4.99
N ALA A 48 21.19 17.44 -5.91
CA ALA A 48 22.30 16.49 -5.82
C ALA A 48 23.66 17.20 -5.79
N GLY A 49 24.46 16.88 -4.77
CA GLY A 49 25.78 17.49 -4.54
C GLY A 49 25.75 18.89 -3.91
N GLN A 50 24.58 19.52 -3.76
CA GLN A 50 24.45 20.80 -3.06
C GLN A 50 24.49 20.60 -1.54
N PHE A 51 24.92 21.66 -0.84
CA PHE A 51 24.93 21.70 0.61
C PHE A 51 23.66 22.38 1.14
N PHE A 52 23.11 21.80 2.21
CA PHE A 52 21.91 22.27 2.87
C PHE A 52 22.10 22.38 4.37
N THR A 53 21.35 23.28 4.99
CA THR A 53 21.25 23.43 6.44
C THR A 53 20.05 22.69 7.01
N PHE A 54 19.97 22.61 8.33
CA PHE A 54 18.84 22.00 9.04
C PHE A 54 17.48 22.63 8.74
N ASP A 55 17.42 23.89 8.31
CA ASP A 55 16.15 24.59 8.04
C ASP A 55 15.64 24.35 6.61
N GLN A 56 16.55 23.99 5.71
CA GLN A 56 16.28 23.71 4.30
C GLN A 56 15.86 22.26 4.06
N LEU A 57 16.12 21.37 5.00
CA LEU A 57 15.73 19.96 4.95
C LEU A 57 14.73 19.66 6.07
N CYS A 58 13.81 18.75 5.80
CA CYS A 58 12.87 18.23 6.78
C CYS A 58 12.77 16.71 6.70
N GLY A 59 12.22 16.08 7.74
CA GLY A 59 12.05 14.63 7.81
C GLY A 59 12.73 14.02 9.01
N TYR A 60 12.40 12.75 9.25
CA TYR A 60 12.78 12.05 10.48
C TYR A 60 14.31 12.01 10.70
N CYS A 61 15.09 11.74 9.66
CA CYS A 61 16.55 11.65 9.76
C CYS A 61 17.19 13.02 10.07
N ILE A 62 16.58 14.11 9.61
CA ILE A 62 17.05 15.48 9.86
C ILE A 62 16.79 15.87 11.31
N ASP A 63 15.60 15.57 11.83
CA ASP A 63 15.27 15.83 13.24
C ASP A 63 16.17 15.02 14.19
N LEU A 64 16.44 13.76 13.85
CA LEU A 64 17.37 12.93 14.60
C LEU A 64 18.80 13.51 14.58
N ALA A 65 19.29 13.90 13.39
CA ALA A 65 20.59 14.52 13.25
C ALA A 65 20.69 15.84 14.03
N ARG A 66 19.63 16.65 14.03
CA ARG A 66 19.56 17.92 14.77
C ARG A 66 19.70 17.65 16.27
N LEU A 67 18.96 16.67 16.79
CA LEU A 67 19.04 16.27 18.19
C LEU A 67 20.46 15.81 18.58
N ILE A 68 21.14 15.06 17.72
CA ILE A 68 22.49 14.55 17.99
C ILE A 68 23.54 15.66 17.88
N CYS A 69 23.57 16.41 16.77
CA CYS A 69 24.54 17.47 16.54
C CYS A 69 24.39 18.60 17.57
N GLU A 70 23.17 19.09 17.83
CA GLU A 70 22.97 20.25 18.70
C GLU A 70 22.93 19.89 20.19
N LYS A 71 22.19 18.84 20.59
CA LYS A 71 21.94 18.56 22.03
C LYS A 71 22.92 17.60 22.66
N LYS A 72 23.59 16.74 21.90
CA LYS A 72 24.46 15.68 22.44
C LYS A 72 25.93 15.96 22.21
N LEU A 73 26.29 16.36 20.99
CA LEU A 73 27.68 16.54 20.58
C LEU A 73 28.12 18.02 20.55
N GLU A 74 27.18 18.95 20.44
CA GLU A 74 27.43 20.40 20.29
C GLU A 74 28.39 20.71 19.13
N ILE A 75 28.16 20.08 17.98
CA ILE A 75 28.97 20.23 16.76
C ILE A 75 28.19 20.93 15.65
N ARG A 76 28.91 21.66 14.80
CA ARG A 76 28.33 22.28 13.59
C ARG A 76 28.30 21.26 12.46
N CYS A 77 27.13 21.07 11.88
CA CYS A 77 26.87 20.08 10.84
C CYS A 77 26.25 20.76 9.62
N LYS A 78 26.66 20.36 8.42
CA LYS A 78 25.97 20.68 7.17
C LYS A 78 25.65 19.41 6.41
N PHE A 79 24.53 19.42 5.70
CA PHE A 79 24.10 18.29 4.90
C PHE A 79 24.58 18.46 3.46
N ARG A 80 24.90 17.36 2.81
CA ARG A 80 25.09 17.29 1.37
C ARG A 80 24.22 16.17 0.83
N ILE A 81 23.44 16.47 -0.21
CA ILE A 81 22.73 15.40 -0.92
C ILE A 81 23.74 14.63 -1.75
N VAL A 82 23.72 13.30 -1.64
CA VAL A 82 24.61 12.41 -2.36
C VAL A 82 24.56 12.69 -3.87
N LYS A 83 25.74 12.76 -4.50
CA LYS A 83 25.87 13.26 -5.88
C LYS A 83 25.20 12.38 -6.94
N ASP A 84 25.20 11.07 -6.74
CA ASP A 84 24.73 10.06 -7.68
C ASP A 84 23.37 9.46 -7.29
N ASN A 85 22.70 10.05 -6.28
CA ASN A 85 21.43 9.59 -5.73
C ASN A 85 21.42 8.09 -5.35
N SER A 86 22.57 7.54 -4.93
CA SER A 86 22.73 6.14 -4.56
C SER A 86 23.12 5.98 -3.09
N PHE A 87 22.58 4.95 -2.43
CA PHE A 87 23.01 4.60 -1.07
C PHE A 87 24.46 4.10 -1.03
N GLY A 88 24.91 3.43 -2.09
CA GLY A 88 26.22 2.81 -2.19
C GLY A 88 26.14 1.30 -2.35
N THR A 89 26.66 0.86 -3.49
CA THR A 89 26.76 -0.52 -3.95
C THR A 89 28.20 -0.76 -4.38
N LYS A 90 28.74 -1.95 -4.13
CA LYS A 90 30.05 -2.32 -4.66
C LYS A 90 29.90 -2.66 -6.16
N PRO A 91 30.41 -1.84 -7.08
CA PRO A 91 30.41 -2.19 -8.50
C PRO A 91 31.27 -3.44 -8.78
N PRO A 92 30.97 -4.18 -9.87
CA PRO A 92 31.83 -5.27 -10.32
C PRO A 92 33.22 -4.74 -10.74
N ASN A 93 34.21 -5.64 -10.78
CA ASN A 93 35.61 -5.35 -11.16
C ASN A 93 36.42 -4.51 -10.16
N ASP A 94 36.11 -4.64 -8.86
CA ASP A 94 36.84 -3.99 -7.76
C ASP A 94 36.96 -2.45 -7.89
N GLN A 95 36.00 -1.85 -8.61
CA GLN A 95 35.86 -0.41 -8.69
C GLN A 95 35.46 0.16 -7.31
N PRO A 96 35.82 1.43 -7.05
CA PRO A 96 35.50 2.08 -5.78
C PRO A 96 33.98 2.12 -5.55
N TRP A 97 33.57 2.08 -4.29
CA TRP A 97 32.18 2.20 -3.91
C TRP A 97 31.57 3.50 -4.45
N ASN A 98 30.34 3.41 -4.95
CA ASN A 98 29.55 4.58 -5.32
C ASN A 98 28.66 5.03 -4.14
N GLY A 99 27.82 6.03 -4.36
CA GLY A 99 26.83 6.47 -3.38
C GLY A 99 27.41 7.09 -2.13
N MET A 100 26.56 7.15 -1.10
CA MET A 100 26.93 7.65 0.23
C MET A 100 28.08 6.84 0.83
N ILE A 101 28.08 5.50 0.69
CA ILE A 101 29.21 4.66 1.13
C ILE A 101 30.51 5.10 0.46
N GLY A 102 30.48 5.33 -0.85
CA GLY A 102 31.63 5.83 -1.60
C GLY A 102 32.13 7.18 -1.11
N GLU A 103 31.23 8.11 -0.83
CA GLU A 103 31.58 9.42 -0.28
C GLU A 103 32.26 9.32 1.09
N LEU A 104 31.84 8.38 1.95
CA LEU A 104 32.50 8.12 3.23
C LEU A 104 33.89 7.50 3.05
N VAL A 105 34.01 6.48 2.19
CA VAL A 105 35.29 5.79 1.91
C VAL A 105 36.33 6.77 1.32
N ARG A 106 35.88 7.73 0.50
CA ARG A 106 36.75 8.78 -0.07
C ARG A 106 36.95 9.98 0.87
N HIS A 107 36.41 9.94 2.09
CA HIS A 107 36.44 11.04 3.06
C HIS A 107 35.89 12.37 2.52
N GLU A 108 34.95 12.32 1.56
CA GLU A 108 34.24 13.49 1.07
C GLU A 108 33.14 13.94 2.04
N ALA A 109 32.68 13.03 2.92
CA ALA A 109 31.76 13.29 4.01
C ALA A 109 32.29 12.64 5.30
N ASP A 110 31.97 13.25 6.44
CA ASP A 110 32.38 12.77 7.77
C ASP A 110 31.40 11.74 8.34
N LEU A 111 30.11 11.86 7.99
CA LEU A 111 29.03 10.98 8.48
C LEU A 111 27.98 10.79 7.38
N ALA A 112 27.28 9.65 7.38
CA ALA A 112 26.07 9.47 6.59
C ALA A 112 24.86 9.32 7.51
N VAL A 113 23.82 10.12 7.28
CA VAL A 113 22.54 10.00 7.99
C VAL A 113 21.43 9.80 6.97
N ALA A 114 20.90 8.60 6.92
CA ALA A 114 19.89 8.16 5.96
C ALA A 114 19.24 6.85 6.45
N PRO A 115 18.12 6.41 5.85
CA PRO A 115 17.56 5.07 6.04
C PRO A 115 18.42 3.99 5.37
N LEU A 116 19.67 3.88 5.82
CA LEU A 116 20.68 2.99 5.23
C LEU A 116 20.66 1.62 5.89
N THR A 117 20.39 0.57 5.10
CA THR A 117 20.45 -0.81 5.58
C THR A 117 21.89 -1.25 5.86
N ILE A 118 22.11 -1.79 7.05
CA ILE A 118 23.37 -2.42 7.47
C ILE A 118 23.49 -3.78 6.76
N THR A 119 24.55 -3.95 5.98
CA THR A 119 24.87 -5.22 5.31
C THR A 119 26.33 -5.56 5.52
N SER A 120 26.68 -6.85 5.52
CA SER A 120 28.06 -7.31 5.74
C SER A 120 29.06 -6.69 4.73
N GLN A 121 28.64 -6.48 3.47
CA GLN A 121 29.51 -5.85 2.47
C GLN A 121 29.80 -4.38 2.81
N ARG A 122 28.81 -3.62 3.30
CA ARG A 122 29.00 -2.22 3.68
C ARG A 122 29.83 -2.10 4.96
N GLU A 123 29.57 -2.97 5.93
CA GLU A 123 30.30 -3.01 7.20
C GLU A 123 31.80 -3.31 7.02
N SER A 124 32.17 -3.97 5.91
CA SER A 124 33.59 -4.22 5.60
C SER A 124 34.39 -2.97 5.22
N VAL A 125 33.73 -1.85 4.90
CA VAL A 125 34.39 -0.61 4.44
C VAL A 125 34.04 0.64 5.25
N VAL A 126 32.95 0.61 6.02
CA VAL A 126 32.54 1.69 6.93
C VAL A 126 32.02 1.12 8.24
N ASP A 127 32.23 1.86 9.32
CA ASP A 127 31.68 1.53 10.63
C ASP A 127 30.24 2.02 10.76
N PHE A 128 29.37 1.20 11.36
CA PHE A 128 27.98 1.53 11.64
C PHE A 128 27.73 1.78 13.13
N SER A 129 26.75 2.63 13.42
CA SER A 129 26.16 2.73 14.75
C SER A 129 25.22 1.54 15.02
N LYS A 130 24.74 1.42 16.27
CA LYS A 130 23.66 0.48 16.58
C LYS A 130 22.40 0.87 15.81
N PRO A 131 21.64 -0.10 15.27
CA PRO A 131 20.41 0.17 14.54
C PRO A 131 19.44 0.92 15.46
N TRP A 132 18.86 2.00 14.93
CA TRP A 132 17.93 2.89 15.66
C TRP A 132 16.46 2.59 15.33
N MET A 133 16.21 1.82 14.28
CA MET A 133 14.88 1.37 13.86
C MET A 133 14.96 -0.05 13.31
N ASN A 134 14.03 -0.91 13.73
CA ASN A 134 13.89 -2.25 13.19
C ASN A 134 12.87 -2.21 12.05
N LEU A 135 13.32 -2.55 10.85
CA LEU A 135 12.47 -2.68 9.66
C LEU A 135 12.28 -4.17 9.35
N GLY A 136 11.05 -4.55 9.00
CA GLY A 136 10.71 -5.88 8.53
C GLY A 136 10.24 -5.84 7.08
N ILE A 137 10.38 -6.95 6.35
CA ILE A 137 9.82 -7.10 5.01
C ILE A 137 8.30 -7.18 5.15
N SER A 138 7.58 -6.34 4.41
CA SER A 138 6.12 -6.35 4.34
C SER A 138 5.68 -6.36 2.89
N ILE A 139 4.55 -7.02 2.61
CA ILE A 139 3.95 -7.05 1.27
C ILE A 139 2.80 -6.06 1.25
N LEU A 140 2.90 -5.04 0.39
CA LEU A 140 1.83 -4.11 0.13
C LEU A 140 0.95 -4.64 -1.00
N ILE A 141 -0.34 -4.85 -0.73
CA ILE A 141 -1.35 -5.21 -1.73
C ILE A 141 -2.45 -4.15 -1.77
N SER A 142 -2.91 -3.82 -2.97
CA SER A 142 -4.10 -2.99 -3.12
C SER A 142 -5.30 -3.67 -2.45
N LYS A 143 -6.04 -2.92 -1.65
CA LYS A 143 -7.26 -3.42 -1.03
C LYS A 143 -8.21 -3.89 -2.16
N PRO A 144 -8.64 -5.17 -2.19
CA PRO A 144 -9.56 -5.61 -3.20
C PRO A 144 -10.87 -4.85 -3.05
N GLU A 145 -11.41 -4.35 -4.16
CA GLU A 145 -12.73 -3.71 -4.16
C GLU A 145 -13.77 -4.75 -3.77
N LYS A 146 -14.26 -4.65 -2.54
CA LYS A 146 -15.39 -5.46 -2.09
C LYS A 146 -16.64 -4.88 -2.74
N ASN A 147 -17.05 -5.43 -3.86
CA ASN A 147 -18.40 -5.20 -4.37
C ASN A 147 -19.38 -5.61 -3.27
N LYS A 148 -20.13 -4.64 -2.72
CA LYS A 148 -21.16 -4.92 -1.73
C LYS A 148 -22.17 -5.88 -2.39
N PRO A 149 -22.57 -6.98 -1.74
CA PRO A 149 -23.58 -7.84 -2.31
C PRO A 149 -24.84 -7.01 -2.53
N GLY A 150 -25.26 -6.88 -3.80
CA GLY A 150 -26.50 -6.18 -4.13
C GLY A 150 -27.69 -6.90 -3.51
N VAL A 151 -28.82 -6.20 -3.37
CA VAL A 151 -30.08 -6.78 -2.85
C VAL A 151 -30.57 -7.99 -3.66
N PHE A 152 -30.09 -8.15 -4.90
CA PHE A 152 -30.34 -9.29 -5.79
C PHE A 152 -29.21 -10.33 -5.79
N SER A 153 -28.31 -10.34 -4.79
CA SER A 153 -27.24 -11.34 -4.69
C SER A 153 -27.77 -12.78 -4.61
N PHE A 154 -29.04 -12.97 -4.25
CA PHE A 154 -29.72 -14.27 -4.28
C PHE A 154 -30.07 -14.74 -5.71
N MET A 155 -30.17 -13.83 -6.69
CA MET A 155 -30.39 -14.16 -8.11
C MET A 155 -29.07 -14.40 -8.86
N ALA A 156 -27.93 -14.01 -8.27
CA ALA A 156 -26.60 -14.21 -8.83
C ALA A 156 -26.19 -15.66 -9.18
N PRO A 157 -26.65 -16.73 -8.51
CA PRO A 157 -26.25 -18.10 -8.88
C PRO A 157 -26.84 -18.57 -10.22
N LEU A 158 -27.81 -17.85 -10.79
CA LEU A 158 -28.49 -18.24 -12.03
C LEU A 158 -28.43 -17.10 -13.06
N SER A 159 -28.12 -17.43 -14.32
CA SER A 159 -28.05 -16.44 -15.41
C SER A 159 -29.39 -15.71 -15.61
N SER A 160 -29.33 -14.43 -15.98
CA SER A 160 -30.51 -13.61 -16.32
C SER A 160 -31.36 -14.23 -17.44
N GLU A 161 -30.73 -14.97 -18.35
CA GLU A 161 -31.39 -15.69 -19.43
C GLU A 161 -32.35 -16.77 -18.90
N ILE A 162 -31.94 -17.51 -17.86
CA ILE A 162 -32.76 -18.57 -17.29
C ILE A 162 -33.93 -17.97 -16.50
N TRP A 163 -33.70 -16.85 -15.79
CA TRP A 163 -34.80 -16.12 -15.13
C TRP A 163 -35.87 -15.65 -16.13
N MET A 164 -35.44 -15.14 -17.30
CA MET A 164 -36.37 -14.80 -18.38
C MET A 164 -37.08 -16.03 -18.93
N CYS A 165 -36.38 -17.14 -19.12
CA CYS A 165 -36.95 -18.41 -19.59
C CYS A 165 -38.02 -18.95 -18.63
N VAL A 166 -37.76 -18.97 -17.31
CA VAL A 166 -38.73 -19.38 -16.29
C VAL A 166 -39.97 -18.51 -16.33
N THR A 167 -39.79 -17.19 -16.45
CA THR A 167 -40.91 -16.23 -16.55
C THR A 167 -41.77 -16.48 -17.79
N PHE A 168 -41.14 -16.70 -18.96
CA PHE A 168 -41.87 -17.01 -20.19
C PHE A 168 -42.56 -18.38 -20.15
N ALA A 169 -41.90 -19.40 -19.60
CA ALA A 169 -42.48 -20.73 -19.44
C ALA A 169 -43.73 -20.68 -18.55
N TYR A 170 -43.67 -19.96 -17.44
CA TYR A 170 -44.82 -19.78 -16.53
C TYR A 170 -46.02 -19.13 -17.23
N ILE A 171 -45.79 -18.06 -18.01
CA ILE A 171 -46.85 -17.41 -18.79
C ILE A 171 -47.37 -18.37 -19.88
N GLY A 172 -46.48 -19.10 -20.57
CA GLY A 172 -46.84 -20.05 -21.61
C GLY A 172 -47.73 -21.18 -21.09
N VAL A 173 -47.36 -21.80 -19.97
CA VAL A 173 -48.17 -22.83 -19.28
C VAL A 173 -49.53 -22.26 -18.88
N SER A 174 -49.56 -21.05 -18.32
CA SER A 174 -50.81 -20.37 -17.96
C SER A 174 -51.75 -20.17 -19.17
N VAL A 175 -51.21 -19.76 -20.32
CA VAL A 175 -51.99 -19.57 -21.56
C VAL A 175 -52.47 -20.91 -22.12
N ILE A 176 -51.62 -21.94 -22.14
CA ILE A 176 -51.99 -23.28 -22.62
C ILE A 176 -53.12 -23.84 -21.75
N LEU A 177 -53.01 -23.75 -20.43
CA LEU A 177 -54.06 -24.21 -19.51
C LEU A 177 -55.36 -23.43 -19.71
N PHE A 178 -55.30 -22.11 -19.93
CA PHE A 178 -56.49 -21.30 -20.24
C PHE A 178 -57.17 -21.71 -21.56
N LEU A 179 -56.38 -22.03 -22.60
CA LEU A 179 -56.93 -22.51 -23.86
C LEU A 179 -57.54 -23.90 -23.73
N VAL A 180 -56.86 -24.81 -23.03
CA VAL A 180 -57.36 -26.16 -22.77
C VAL A 180 -58.66 -26.11 -21.97
N SER A 181 -58.75 -25.29 -20.93
CA SER A 181 -59.99 -25.13 -20.15
C SER A 181 -61.12 -24.49 -20.95
N ARG A 182 -60.81 -23.64 -21.95
CA ARG A 182 -61.81 -23.04 -22.83
C ARG A 182 -62.30 -23.97 -23.95
N PHE A 183 -61.43 -24.85 -24.44
CA PHE A 183 -61.70 -25.74 -25.58
C PHE A 183 -62.08 -27.17 -25.20
N SER A 184 -61.75 -27.63 -23.99
CA SER A 184 -62.23 -28.92 -23.46
C SER A 184 -63.61 -28.72 -22.83
N PRO A 185 -64.71 -29.13 -23.50
CA PRO A 185 -66.06 -29.03 -22.95
C PRO A 185 -66.34 -30.19 -21.98
N TYR A 186 -65.32 -30.91 -21.49
CA TYR A 186 -65.45 -32.10 -20.65
C TYR A 186 -65.12 -31.87 -19.16
N GLU A 187 -64.67 -30.68 -18.74
CA GLU A 187 -64.50 -30.33 -17.31
C GLU A 187 -65.68 -29.57 -16.69
N TRP A 188 -66.75 -29.36 -17.45
CA TRP A 188 -68.02 -28.86 -16.94
C TRP A 188 -68.70 -29.97 -16.12
N SER A 189 -68.34 -30.07 -14.84
CA SER A 189 -69.02 -30.93 -13.89
C SER A 189 -70.33 -30.26 -13.49
N ILE A 190 -71.46 -30.90 -13.79
CA ILE A 190 -72.76 -30.53 -13.20
C ILE A 190 -72.63 -30.84 -11.70
N GLU A 191 -72.64 -29.81 -10.86
CA GLU A 191 -72.39 -29.99 -9.42
C GLU A 191 -73.68 -30.23 -8.63
N ASP A 192 -74.87 -30.05 -9.21
CA ASP A 192 -76.14 -30.38 -8.56
C ASP A 192 -77.30 -30.65 -9.54
N GLU A 193 -78.07 -31.74 -9.35
CA GLU A 193 -79.24 -32.09 -10.17
C GLU A 193 -80.49 -31.22 -9.89
N THR A 194 -80.51 -30.43 -8.80
CA THR A 194 -81.70 -29.66 -8.41
C THR A 194 -81.71 -28.21 -8.89
N THR A 195 -80.56 -27.64 -9.25
CA THR A 195 -80.45 -26.33 -9.92
C THR A 195 -79.22 -26.33 -10.83
N PRO A 196 -79.35 -26.28 -12.17
CA PRO A 196 -78.20 -26.37 -13.06
C PRO A 196 -77.41 -25.05 -13.02
N GLN A 197 -76.42 -24.96 -12.13
CA GLN A 197 -75.37 -23.93 -12.22
C GLN A 197 -74.11 -24.54 -12.82
N LEU A 198 -73.69 -23.96 -13.93
CA LEU A 198 -72.47 -24.34 -14.64
C LEU A 198 -71.26 -23.73 -13.90
N SER A 199 -70.53 -24.55 -13.14
CA SER A 199 -69.32 -24.11 -12.43
C SER A 199 -68.09 -24.79 -13.00
N ASN A 200 -67.07 -23.99 -13.36
CA ASN A 200 -65.79 -24.47 -13.86
C ASN A 200 -64.85 -24.71 -12.67
N LYS A 201 -64.32 -25.93 -12.51
CA LYS A 201 -63.47 -26.31 -11.37
C LYS A 201 -62.08 -25.64 -11.38
N PHE A 202 -61.68 -24.99 -12.47
CA PHE A 202 -60.49 -24.16 -12.54
C PHE A 202 -60.85 -22.69 -12.79
N SER A 203 -61.17 -21.97 -11.71
CA SER A 203 -61.14 -20.51 -11.74
C SER A 203 -59.70 -20.03 -12.01
N ILE A 204 -59.53 -18.92 -12.72
CA ILE A 204 -58.24 -18.34 -13.19
C ILE A 204 -57.16 -18.34 -12.09
N LEU A 205 -57.55 -18.17 -10.83
CA LEU A 205 -56.67 -18.18 -9.67
C LEU A 205 -56.11 -19.57 -9.30
N ASN A 206 -56.85 -20.65 -9.55
CA ASN A 206 -56.38 -22.02 -9.32
C ASN A 206 -55.33 -22.44 -10.37
N THR A 207 -55.47 -21.97 -11.61
CA THR A 207 -54.51 -22.24 -12.68
C THR A 207 -53.18 -21.51 -12.45
N LEU A 208 -53.24 -20.30 -11.90
CA LEU A 208 -52.06 -19.47 -11.60
C LEU A 208 -51.23 -20.01 -10.43
N PHE A 209 -51.86 -20.73 -9.50
CA PHE A 209 -51.23 -21.32 -8.32
C PHE A 209 -50.60 -22.71 -8.58
N PHE A 210 -51.00 -23.39 -9.65
CA PHE A 210 -50.53 -24.74 -10.02
C PHE A 210 -49.46 -24.76 -11.13
N ALA A 211 -49.19 -23.62 -11.77
CA ALA A 211 -48.20 -23.45 -12.84
C ALA A 211 -46.80 -23.10 -12.31
#